data_AF-A0A5P9I6S5-F1
#
_entry.id   AF-A0A5P9I6S5-F1
#
_cell.length_a   1.000
_cell.length_b   1.000
_cell.length_c   1.000
_cell.angle_alpha   90.00
_cell.angle_beta   90.00
_cell.angle_gamma   90.00
#
_symmetry.space_group_name_H-M   'P 1'
#
loop_
_entity.id
_entity.type
_entity.pdbx_description
1 polymer ?
#
loop_
_entity_poly.entity_id
_entity_poly.type
_entity_poly.pdbx_seq_one_letter_code
_entity_poly.pdbx_strand_id
1 'polypeptide(L)'
;MRLIIPDIRFLGFAALVLGALPCAALAQASTTDPSSNTPFSSMAIARDEGDACRVPKPPADLAETAYLRNGYRAILRILIAEEMLASENCACLLDAFTWDQALGALPRFQTSDTPRLPFKVLDLYAKADALEAQVMEACPPIQDGG
;
A
#
# COMPACT_ATOMS: atom_id res chain seq x y z
N MET A 1 -50.98 -2.77 -25.57
CA MET A 1 -51.12 -1.46 -26.22
C MET A 1 -49.72 -0.94 -26.50
N ARG A 2 -49.34 -0.77 -27.78
CA ARG A 2 -48.12 -0.07 -28.23
C ARG A 2 -48.42 1.43 -28.31
N LEU A 3 -47.42 2.29 -28.07
CA LEU A 3 -47.16 3.60 -28.74
C LEU A 3 -45.92 4.21 -28.05
N ILE A 4 -44.72 4.22 -28.66
CA ILE A 4 -44.16 5.11 -29.71
C ILE A 4 -43.66 6.48 -29.16
N ILE A 5 -42.38 6.77 -29.42
CA ILE A 5 -41.57 7.99 -29.12
C ILE A 5 -41.90 9.13 -30.11
N PRO A 6 -41.71 10.42 -29.75
CA PRO A 6 -40.73 11.29 -30.43
C PRO A 6 -39.95 12.19 -29.43
N ASP A 7 -38.64 12.48 -29.54
CA ASP A 7 -37.81 13.20 -30.53
C ASP A 7 -37.82 14.76 -30.48
N ILE A 8 -36.63 15.30 -30.13
CA ILE A 8 -35.91 16.52 -30.61
C ILE A 8 -36.53 17.92 -30.43
N ARG A 9 -35.73 18.87 -29.87
CA ARG A 9 -35.35 20.20 -30.45
C ARG A 9 -34.59 21.05 -29.41
N PHE A 10 -33.26 21.23 -29.49
CA PHE A 10 -32.45 22.14 -30.34
C PHE A 10 -32.67 23.64 -30.11
N LEU A 11 -31.67 24.31 -29.52
CA LEU A 11 -31.27 25.74 -29.61
C LEU A 11 -30.07 25.89 -28.64
N GLY A 12 -28.82 26.12 -29.02
CA GLY A 12 -28.26 26.86 -30.14
C GLY A 12 -27.77 28.22 -29.63
N PHE A 13 -26.52 28.33 -29.19
CA PHE A 13 -25.83 29.63 -29.06
C PHE A 13 -24.37 29.55 -29.51
N ALA A 14 -24.18 30.15 -30.70
CA ALA A 14 -23.05 30.89 -31.22
C ALA A 14 -21.61 30.54 -30.77
N ALA A 15 -20.86 30.06 -31.75
CA ALA A 15 -19.40 30.16 -31.79
C ALA A 15 -18.96 31.63 -31.87
N LEU A 16 -17.87 31.97 -31.17
CA LEU A 16 -17.04 33.13 -31.48
C LEU A 16 -15.57 32.72 -31.35
N VAL A 17 -14.97 32.45 -32.51
CA VAL A 17 -13.53 32.28 -32.72
C VAL A 17 -12.97 33.67 -33.01
N LEU A 18 -11.92 34.10 -32.30
CA LEU A 18 -10.83 34.90 -32.86
C LEU A 18 -9.72 35.09 -31.81
N GLY A 19 -8.46 34.83 -32.19
CA GLY A 19 -7.29 35.30 -31.43
C GLY A 19 -6.11 34.33 -31.44
N ALA A 20 -5.37 34.27 -32.55
CA ALA A 20 -4.07 33.62 -32.61
C ALA A 20 -3.01 34.45 -31.85
N LEU A 21 -2.32 33.83 -30.89
CA LEU A 21 -1.00 34.29 -30.43
C LEU A 21 -0.16 33.07 -30.01
N PRO A 22 0.85 32.65 -30.80
CA PRO A 22 1.84 31.70 -30.33
C PRO A 22 2.84 32.45 -29.43
N CYS A 23 2.50 32.64 -28.16
CA CYS A 23 3.53 32.92 -27.16
C CYS A 23 4.29 31.62 -26.90
N ALA A 24 5.32 31.37 -27.71
CA ALA A 24 6.41 30.49 -27.34
C ALA A 24 7.06 31.07 -26.07
N ALA A 25 6.56 30.64 -24.91
CA ALA A 25 7.23 30.86 -23.65
C ALA A 25 8.55 30.10 -23.69
N LEU A 26 9.66 30.84 -23.82
CA LEU A 26 10.99 30.33 -23.52
C LEU A 26 10.96 29.81 -22.07
N ALA A 27 10.88 28.49 -21.91
CA ALA A 27 11.19 27.85 -20.65
C ALA A 27 12.66 28.14 -20.35
N GLN A 28 12.91 29.12 -19.49
CA GLN A 28 14.22 29.28 -18.87
C GLN A 28 14.41 28.02 -18.01
N ALA A 29 15.19 27.07 -18.52
CA ALA A 29 15.74 26.02 -17.68
C ALA A 29 16.56 26.76 -16.62
N SER A 30 16.01 26.88 -15.41
CA SER A 30 16.81 27.31 -14.26
C SER A 30 17.95 26.31 -14.18
N THR A 31 19.17 26.78 -14.44
CA THR A 31 20.36 25.98 -14.20
C THR A 31 20.47 25.87 -12.69
N THR A 32 19.79 24.88 -12.11
CA THR A 32 20.08 24.48 -10.74
C THR A 32 21.51 23.98 -10.78
N ASP A 33 22.46 24.83 -10.40
CA ASP A 33 23.75 24.36 -9.94
C ASP A 33 23.48 23.25 -8.93
N PRO A 34 24.06 22.05 -9.08
CA PRO A 34 23.92 21.03 -8.07
C PRO A 34 24.60 21.57 -6.81
N SER A 35 23.82 22.17 -5.91
CA SER A 35 24.26 22.55 -4.57
C SER A 35 24.59 21.25 -3.86
N SER A 36 25.83 20.80 -4.01
CA SER A 36 26.33 19.50 -3.57
C SER A 36 26.51 19.41 -2.05
N ASN A 37 25.99 20.38 -1.28
CA ASN A 37 26.38 20.59 0.11
C ASN A 37 25.20 20.67 1.10
N THR A 38 23.97 20.33 0.68
CA THR A 38 22.91 20.07 1.66
C THR A 38 22.98 18.60 2.08
N PRO A 39 23.47 18.27 3.29
CA PRO A 39 23.35 16.91 3.80
C PRO A 39 21.88 16.51 3.86
N PHE A 40 21.57 15.25 3.54
CA PHE A 40 20.22 14.71 3.67
C PHE A 40 19.78 14.82 5.13
N SER A 41 18.94 15.81 5.42
CA SER A 41 18.31 15.94 6.73
C SER A 41 17.13 14.97 6.76
N SER A 42 17.27 13.86 7.49
CA SER A 42 16.20 12.87 7.64
C SER A 42 15.06 13.49 8.45
N MET A 43 13.87 13.63 7.85
CA MET A 43 12.65 13.93 8.61
C MET A 43 12.26 12.67 9.39
N ALA A 44 12.48 12.66 10.71
CA ALA A 44 11.91 11.64 11.57
C ALA A 44 10.40 11.89 11.65
N ILE A 45 9.61 11.04 11.02
CA ILE A 45 8.15 11.06 11.15
C ILE A 45 7.81 10.42 12.49
N ALA A 46 7.04 11.12 13.33
CA ALA A 46 6.56 10.58 14.59
C ALA A 46 5.69 9.35 14.32
N ARG A 47 5.88 8.32 15.14
CA ARG A 47 5.20 7.04 15.01
C ARG A 47 3.75 7.20 15.50
N ASP A 48 2.76 7.11 14.62
CA ASP A 48 1.35 7.14 15.02
C ASP A 48 1.03 5.93 15.92
N GLU A 49 0.04 6.05 16.81
CA GLU A 49 -0.32 4.97 17.75
C GLU A 49 -0.75 3.67 17.03
N GLY A 50 -1.33 3.78 15.84
CA GLY A 50 -1.60 2.64 14.94
C GLY A 50 -0.35 1.93 14.41
N ASP A 51 0.84 2.53 14.55
CA ASP A 51 2.11 1.92 14.16
C ASP A 51 2.66 0.99 15.25
N ALA A 52 2.12 1.00 16.48
CA ALA A 52 2.55 0.08 17.54
C ALA A 52 2.32 -1.40 17.16
N CYS A 53 1.25 -1.68 16.42
CA CYS A 53 0.91 -3.03 15.94
C CYS A 53 1.48 -3.39 14.57
N ARG A 54 2.29 -2.51 13.99
CA ARG A 54 2.89 -2.78 12.69
C ARG A 54 4.04 -3.76 12.82
N VAL A 55 4.00 -4.83 12.02
CA VAL A 55 5.08 -5.82 11.94
C VAL A 55 6.42 -5.11 11.66
N PRO A 56 7.46 -5.33 12.49
CA PRO A 56 8.72 -4.60 12.38
C PRO A 56 9.50 -4.98 11.11
N LYS A 57 10.63 -4.31 10.89
CA LYS A 57 11.61 -4.73 9.89
C LYS A 57 12.18 -6.11 10.28
N PRO A 58 12.28 -7.07 9.35
CA PRO A 58 12.86 -8.37 9.64
C PRO A 58 14.34 -8.27 10.03
N PRO A 59 14.81 -9.10 10.99
CA PRO A 59 16.22 -9.22 11.33
C PRO A 59 17.08 -9.53 10.10
N ALA A 60 18.30 -8.99 10.05
CA ALA A 60 19.17 -9.15 8.88
C ALA A 60 19.62 -10.60 8.66
N ASP A 61 19.74 -11.36 9.74
CA ASP A 61 20.13 -12.77 9.82
C ASP A 61 18.96 -13.74 9.61
N LEU A 62 17.71 -13.25 9.53
CA LEU A 62 16.53 -14.10 9.30
C LEU A 62 16.60 -14.91 8.01
N ALA A 63 17.15 -14.31 6.94
CA ALA A 63 17.33 -14.98 5.65
C ALA A 63 18.40 -14.29 4.81
N GLU A 64 19.01 -15.05 3.89
CA GLU A 64 20.15 -14.62 3.03
C GLU A 64 19.84 -13.32 2.27
N THR A 65 18.65 -13.20 1.69
CA THR A 65 18.31 -12.09 0.80
C THR A 65 17.22 -11.19 1.38
N ALA A 66 17.25 -9.91 0.99
CA ALA A 66 16.17 -8.99 1.31
C ALA A 66 14.82 -9.45 0.73
N TYR A 67 14.83 -10.12 -0.42
CA TYR A 67 13.65 -10.70 -1.02
C TYR A 67 12.96 -11.71 -0.09
N LEU A 68 13.73 -12.67 0.44
CA LEU A 68 13.22 -13.68 1.38
C LEU A 68 12.71 -13.02 2.66
N ARG A 69 13.51 -12.12 3.26
CA ARG A 69 13.13 -11.40 4.48
C ARG A 69 11.83 -10.59 4.28
N ASN A 70 11.67 -9.93 3.14
CA ASN A 70 10.46 -9.17 2.81
C ASN A 70 9.25 -10.09 2.63
N GLY A 71 9.43 -11.28 2.05
CA GLY A 71 8.39 -12.29 1.97
C GLY A 71 7.97 -12.80 3.35
N TYR A 72 8.91 -13.13 4.23
CA TYR A 72 8.61 -13.53 5.60
C TYR A 72 7.91 -12.44 6.40
N ARG A 73 8.26 -11.17 6.19
CA ARG A 73 7.51 -10.04 6.76
C ARG A 73 6.06 -10.02 6.30
N ALA A 74 5.80 -10.24 5.00
CA ALA A 74 4.44 -10.30 4.49
C ALA A 74 3.67 -11.52 5.01
N ILE A 75 4.32 -12.68 5.13
CA ILE A 75 3.72 -13.88 5.74
C ILE A 75 3.34 -13.61 7.20
N LEU A 76 4.22 -12.99 7.99
CA LEU A 76 3.94 -12.66 9.39
C LEU A 76 2.72 -11.73 9.53
N ARG A 77 2.61 -10.70 8.65
CA ARG A 77 1.43 -9.84 8.57
C ARG A 77 0.16 -10.63 8.28
N ILE A 78 0.21 -11.54 7.31
CA ILE A 78 -0.92 -12.41 6.95
C ILE A 78 -1.34 -13.27 8.14
N LEU A 79 -0.40 -13.91 8.85
CA LEU A 79 -0.71 -14.78 9.98
C LEU A 79 -1.41 -14.02 11.11
N ILE A 80 -0.90 -12.83 11.45
CA ILE A 80 -1.50 -11.98 12.49
C ILE A 80 -2.91 -11.55 12.08
N ALA A 81 -3.08 -11.05 10.85
CA ALA A 81 -4.38 -10.58 10.39
C ALA A 81 -5.41 -11.72 10.27
N GLU A 82 -5.00 -12.90 9.79
CA GLU A 82 -5.85 -14.11 9.79
C GLU A 82 -6.29 -14.48 11.21
N GLU A 83 -5.39 -14.41 12.20
CA GLU A 83 -5.73 -14.71 13.60
C GLU A 83 -6.67 -13.68 14.22
N MET A 84 -6.43 -12.38 13.98
CA MET A 84 -7.33 -11.32 14.46
C MET A 84 -8.75 -11.50 13.90
N LEU A 85 -8.87 -11.83 12.62
CA LEU A 85 -10.17 -12.10 11.99
C LEU A 85 -10.82 -13.39 12.52
N ALA A 86 -10.04 -14.47 12.65
CA ALA A 86 -10.56 -15.76 13.07
C ALA A 86 -11.00 -15.79 14.55
N SER A 87 -10.29 -15.05 15.40
CA SER A 87 -10.60 -14.92 16.84
C SER A 87 -11.54 -13.76 17.16
N GLU A 88 -11.90 -12.95 16.16
CA GLU A 88 -12.63 -11.68 16.32
C GLU A 88 -11.96 -10.76 17.35
N ASN A 89 -10.63 -10.84 17.46
CA ASN A 89 -9.84 -10.13 18.46
C ASN A 89 -9.24 -8.86 17.85
N CYS A 90 -9.73 -7.71 18.33
CA CYS A 90 -9.25 -6.40 17.92
C CYS A 90 -7.97 -5.95 18.64
N ALA A 91 -7.41 -6.76 19.55
CA ALA A 91 -6.16 -6.44 20.22
C ALA A 91 -4.94 -6.62 19.32
N CYS A 92 -3.88 -5.90 19.64
CA CYS A 92 -2.57 -6.07 19.02
C CYS A 92 -2.01 -7.47 19.28
N LEU A 93 -1.95 -8.34 18.26
CA LEU A 93 -1.42 -9.70 18.40
C LEU A 93 0.06 -9.83 18.04
N LEU A 94 0.77 -8.74 17.79
CA LEU A 94 2.16 -8.79 17.32
C LEU A 94 3.08 -9.62 18.22
N ASP A 95 2.91 -9.50 19.55
CA ASP A 95 3.73 -10.22 20.54
C ASP A 95 3.42 -11.73 20.63
N ALA A 96 2.27 -12.17 20.08
CA ALA A 96 1.90 -13.57 20.01
C ALA A 96 2.52 -14.30 18.81
N PHE A 97 3.14 -13.55 17.89
CA PHE A 97 3.69 -14.09 16.65
C PHE A 97 5.21 -13.89 16.51
N THR A 98 5.89 -14.89 15.94
CA THR A 98 7.35 -14.92 15.78
C THR A 98 7.77 -15.09 14.33
N TRP A 99 9.03 -14.75 14.04
CA TRP A 99 9.63 -14.99 12.72
C TRP A 99 9.71 -16.48 12.36
N ASP A 100 9.88 -17.37 13.34
CA ASP A 100 9.90 -18.82 13.13
C ASP A 100 8.55 -19.35 12.66
N GLN A 101 7.44 -18.78 13.13
CA GLN A 101 6.11 -19.13 12.61
C GLN A 101 5.95 -18.69 11.14
N ALA A 102 6.48 -17.52 10.77
CA ALA A 102 6.48 -17.09 9.37
C ALA A 102 7.34 -18.01 8.48
N LEU A 103 8.49 -18.47 8.98
CA LEU A 103 9.34 -19.46 8.31
C LEU A 103 8.61 -20.80 8.15
N GLY A 104 7.99 -21.30 9.22
CA GLY A 104 7.23 -22.56 9.23
C GLY A 104 5.97 -22.52 8.35
N ALA A 105 5.41 -21.33 8.13
CA ALA A 105 4.26 -21.14 7.26
C ALA A 105 4.61 -21.04 5.76
N LEU A 106 5.90 -20.99 5.38
CA LEU A 106 6.34 -20.87 3.98
C LEU A 106 5.59 -21.81 3.02
N PRO A 107 5.42 -23.12 3.31
CA PRO A 107 4.78 -24.04 2.36
C PRO A 107 3.35 -23.64 1.95
N ARG A 108 2.62 -22.88 2.80
CA ARG A 108 1.27 -22.37 2.48
C ARG A 108 1.27 -21.33 1.37
N PHE A 109 2.41 -20.69 1.14
CA PHE A 109 2.56 -19.55 0.24
C PHE A 109 3.54 -19.81 -0.90
N GLN A 110 4.09 -21.02 -0.96
CA GLN A 110 5.07 -21.38 -1.96
C GLN A 110 4.41 -21.46 -3.35
N THR A 111 4.97 -20.73 -4.31
CA THR A 111 4.57 -20.74 -5.72
C THR A 111 5.64 -21.36 -6.63
N SER A 112 6.84 -21.65 -6.11
CA SER A 112 7.94 -22.26 -6.84
C SER A 112 8.84 -23.07 -5.91
N ASP A 113 9.44 -24.14 -6.45
CA ASP A 113 10.47 -24.93 -5.77
C ASP A 113 11.86 -24.27 -5.80
N THR A 114 11.99 -23.11 -6.43
CA THR A 114 13.26 -22.36 -6.48
C THR A 114 13.61 -21.81 -5.11
N PRO A 115 14.68 -22.26 -4.43
CA PRO A 115 14.95 -21.88 -3.03
C PRO A 115 15.11 -20.37 -2.80
N ARG A 116 15.59 -19.64 -3.82
CA ARG A 116 15.78 -18.18 -3.76
C ARG A 116 14.56 -17.37 -4.19
N LEU A 117 13.56 -17.99 -4.80
CA LEU A 117 12.34 -17.37 -5.28
C LEU A 117 11.10 -18.23 -4.96
N PRO A 118 10.88 -18.63 -3.69
CA PRO A 118 9.85 -19.62 -3.36
C PRO A 118 8.42 -19.08 -3.48
N PHE A 119 8.21 -17.77 -3.39
CA PHE A 119 6.89 -17.12 -3.40
C PHE A 119 6.94 -15.83 -4.21
N LYS A 120 5.79 -15.30 -4.65
CA LYS A 120 5.71 -13.95 -5.23
C LYS A 120 5.51 -12.91 -4.13
N VAL A 121 6.56 -12.17 -3.79
CA VAL A 121 6.53 -11.19 -2.68
C VAL A 121 5.43 -10.14 -2.84
N LEU A 122 5.19 -9.63 -4.06
CA LEU A 122 4.15 -8.62 -4.29
C LEU A 122 2.74 -9.17 -4.03
N ASP A 123 2.48 -10.43 -4.41
CA ASP A 123 1.20 -11.09 -4.16
C ASP A 123 0.97 -11.30 -2.65
N LEU A 124 2.03 -11.62 -1.91
CA LEU A 124 2.00 -11.70 -0.44
C LEU A 124 1.65 -10.36 0.20
N TYR A 125 2.27 -9.27 -0.28
CA TYR A 125 1.96 -7.93 0.23
C TYR A 125 0.52 -7.53 -0.07
N ALA A 126 0.04 -7.77 -1.30
CA ALA A 126 -1.35 -7.52 -1.66
C ALA A 126 -2.34 -8.31 -0.78
N LYS A 127 -2.04 -9.59 -0.49
CA LYS A 127 -2.84 -10.40 0.43
C LYS A 127 -2.81 -9.84 1.86
N ALA A 128 -1.63 -9.48 2.37
CA ALA A 128 -1.49 -8.88 3.70
C ALA A 128 -2.31 -7.60 3.83
N ASP A 129 -2.19 -6.69 2.86
CA ASP A 129 -2.89 -5.41 2.86
C ASP A 129 -4.42 -5.61 2.80
N ALA A 130 -4.90 -6.59 2.02
CA ALA A 130 -6.32 -6.92 1.95
C ALA A 130 -6.88 -7.51 3.25
N LEU A 131 -6.10 -8.30 3.98
CA LEU A 131 -6.49 -8.84 5.28
C LEU A 131 -6.46 -7.76 6.35
N GLU A 132 -5.43 -6.91 6.36
CA GLU A 132 -5.35 -5.77 7.29
C GLU A 132 -6.49 -4.77 7.06
N ALA A 133 -6.91 -4.55 5.82
CA ALA A 133 -8.11 -3.76 5.52
C ALA A 133 -9.38 -4.39 6.13
N GLN A 134 -9.56 -5.71 6.01
CA GLN A 134 -10.68 -6.42 6.66
C GLN A 134 -10.61 -6.32 8.18
N VAL A 135 -9.41 -6.42 8.77
CA VAL A 135 -9.22 -6.20 10.21
C VAL A 135 -9.66 -4.79 10.60
N MET A 136 -9.29 -3.76 9.83
CA MET A 136 -9.70 -2.38 10.10
C MET A 136 -11.21 -2.16 9.97
N GLU A 137 -11.88 -2.87 9.07
CA GLU A 137 -13.34 -2.83 8.94
C GLU A 137 -14.05 -3.53 10.12
N ALA A 138 -13.52 -4.67 10.57
CA ALA A 138 -14.07 -5.43 11.70
C ALA A 138 -13.75 -4.80 13.06
N CYS A 139 -12.60 -4.15 13.16
CA CYS A 139 -12.04 -3.53 14.35
C CYS A 139 -11.71 -2.05 14.08
N PRO A 140 -12.75 -1.20 13.93
CA PRO A 140 -12.52 0.21 13.66
C PRO A 140 -11.71 0.83 14.81
N PRO A 141 -10.72 1.70 14.49
CA PRO A 141 -9.97 2.40 15.51
C PRO A 141 -10.95 3.18 16.39
N ILE A 142 -10.77 3.11 17.71
CA ILE A 142 -11.59 3.89 18.63
C ILE A 142 -11.42 5.36 18.25
N GLN A 143 -12.49 5.98 17.77
CA GLN A 143 -12.50 7.41 17.53
C GLN A 143 -12.67 8.08 18.89
N ASP A 144 -11.56 8.33 19.56
CA ASP A 144 -11.56 9.22 20.71
C ASP A 144 -11.87 10.63 20.21
N GLY A 145 -13.15 11.00 20.27
CA GLY A 145 -13.66 12.30 19.87
C GLY A 145 -14.73 12.79 20.83
N GLY A 146 -14.37 13.74 21.70
CA GLY A 146 -15.28 14.53 22.54
C GLY A 146 -14.69 14.96 23.87
#